data_AF-A0A7W4HR35-F1
#
_entry.id   AF-A0A7W4HR35-F1
#
_cell.length_a   1.000
_cell.length_b   1.000
_cell.length_c   1.000
_cell.angle_alpha   90.00
_cell.angle_beta   90.00
_cell.angle_gamma   90.00
#
_symmetry.space_group_name_H-M   'P 1'
#
loop_
_entity.id
_entity.type
_entity.pdbx_description
1 polymer ?
#
loop_
_entity_poly.entity_id
_entity_poly.type
_entity_poly.pdbx_seq_one_letter_code
_entity_poly.pdbx_strand_id
1 'polypeptide(L)'
;MQRKISTAQVLVSVTASAIAVLSHEQFGFILALIYLAVLIYCLCQKNQPKKVIVYLASATILLGTGVLCIVRASGSVLRIQQEINNWLPDMLTVPIAIRAESSIRWFMDSLINHTGALLLIIWCLLCVILWRQRKMILAIFAGCFAGIFLLAKTIGLDVEFMLLLRELHFGGIVNFHASWRYVGGFTQWIPVLFWSCALVMTVAAIATAFDVKSRQKAAIGIMGCFLAAVATAMLWASPTMYASGYRVVYVASLLLMLVVLLLIGRLAELKP
;
A
#
# COMPACT_ATOMS: atom_id res chain seq x y z
N MET A 1 -8.58 -10.02 27.14
CA MET A 1 -7.23 -10.60 27.37
C MET A 1 -6.22 -9.90 26.46
N GLN A 2 -5.37 -9.03 27.00
CA GLN A 2 -4.23 -8.48 26.27
C GLN A 2 -3.15 -9.56 26.17
N ARG A 3 -2.87 -10.05 24.95
CA ARG A 3 -1.85 -11.08 24.71
C ARG A 3 -0.47 -10.44 24.87
N LYS A 4 0.30 -10.87 25.88
CA LYS A 4 1.69 -10.40 26.06
C LYS A 4 2.57 -10.94 24.94
N ILE A 5 3.42 -10.08 24.37
CA ILE A 5 4.40 -10.49 23.34
C ILE A 5 5.52 -11.26 24.04
N SER A 6 5.86 -12.44 23.52
CA SER A 6 6.93 -13.28 24.05
C SER A 6 8.31 -12.88 23.51
N THR A 7 9.36 -13.04 24.30
CA THR A 7 10.76 -12.82 23.87
C THR A 7 11.15 -13.73 22.70
N ALA A 8 10.65 -14.97 22.66
CA ALA A 8 10.91 -15.90 21.56
C ALA A 8 10.29 -15.40 20.24
N GLN A 9 9.11 -14.78 20.31
CA GLN A 9 8.45 -14.20 19.13
C GLN A 9 9.25 -13.02 18.57
N VAL A 10 9.79 -12.16 19.44
CA VAL A 10 10.65 -11.04 19.04
C VAL A 10 11.94 -11.56 18.41
N LEU A 11 12.56 -12.60 18.97
CA LEU A 11 13.80 -13.13 18.43
C LEU A 11 13.61 -13.74 17.02
N VAL A 12 12.57 -14.55 16.84
CA VAL A 12 12.23 -15.14 15.53
C VAL A 12 11.82 -14.07 14.52
N SER A 13 11.08 -13.04 14.95
CA SER A 13 10.73 -11.95 14.04
C SER A 13 11.97 -11.19 13.58
N VAL A 14 12.94 -10.95 14.47
CA VAL A 14 14.16 -10.19 14.15
C VAL A 14 15.02 -10.96 13.15
N THR A 15 15.21 -12.26 13.34
CA THR A 15 15.99 -13.09 12.40
C THR A 15 15.33 -13.16 11.02
N ALA A 16 14.01 -13.37 10.98
CA ALA A 16 13.26 -13.35 9.73
C ALA A 16 13.30 -11.98 9.03
N SER A 17 13.26 -10.90 9.81
CA SER A 17 13.34 -9.53 9.29
C SER A 17 14.70 -9.26 8.67
N ALA A 18 15.80 -9.64 9.34
CA ALA A 18 17.14 -9.47 8.80
C ALA A 18 17.31 -10.17 7.44
N ILE A 19 16.81 -11.40 7.29
CA ILE A 19 16.84 -12.13 6.03
C ILE A 19 16.01 -11.40 4.95
N ALA A 20 14.83 -10.90 5.28
CA ALA A 20 13.96 -10.21 4.34
C ALA A 20 14.54 -8.85 3.86
N VAL A 21 15.21 -8.11 4.74
CA VAL A 21 15.86 -6.82 4.39
C VAL A 21 17.02 -7.00 3.41
N LEU A 22 17.77 -8.10 3.53
CA LEU A 22 18.87 -8.41 2.61
C LEU A 22 18.40 -8.66 1.17
N SER A 23 17.12 -9.00 0.97
CA SER A 23 16.56 -9.32 -0.34
C SER A 23 16.05 -8.10 -1.11
N HIS A 24 15.55 -7.06 -0.42
CA HIS A 24 15.04 -5.85 -1.09
C HIS A 24 14.99 -4.63 -0.16
N GLU A 25 15.44 -3.48 -0.67
CA GLU A 25 15.40 -2.19 0.05
C GLU A 25 14.02 -1.81 0.59
N GLN A 26 12.95 -2.17 -0.12
CA GLN A 26 11.56 -1.90 0.27
C GLN A 26 11.13 -2.69 1.51
N PHE A 27 11.55 -3.97 1.61
CA PHE A 27 11.31 -4.75 2.82
C PHE A 27 12.02 -4.14 4.03
N GLY A 28 13.21 -3.56 3.82
CA GLY A 28 13.92 -2.74 4.80
C GLY A 28 13.05 -1.64 5.42
N PHE A 29 12.51 -0.76 4.58
CA PHE A 29 11.65 0.35 5.04
C PHE A 29 10.36 -0.15 5.70
N ILE A 30 9.69 -1.15 5.12
CA ILE A 30 8.44 -1.72 5.68
C ILE A 30 8.69 -2.29 7.07
N LEU A 31 9.73 -3.11 7.21
CA LEU A 31 10.06 -3.76 8.48
C LEU A 31 10.48 -2.74 9.53
N ALA A 32 11.29 -1.73 9.17
CA ALA A 32 11.65 -0.66 10.10
C ALA A 32 10.41 0.08 10.64
N LEU A 33 9.45 0.40 9.76
CA LEU A 33 8.19 1.05 10.15
C LEU A 33 7.29 0.14 11.01
N ILE A 34 7.21 -1.17 10.71
CA ILE A 34 6.49 -2.14 11.54
C ILE A 34 7.05 -2.15 12.95
N TYR A 35 8.37 -2.29 13.06
CA TYR A 35 9.05 -2.36 14.36
C TYR A 35 8.88 -1.07 15.14
N LEU A 36 8.93 0.08 14.47
CA LEU A 36 8.66 1.38 15.09
C LEU A 36 7.21 1.49 15.59
N ALA A 37 6.22 1.12 14.77
CA ALA A 37 4.81 1.17 15.15
C ALA A 37 4.49 0.24 16.32
N VAL A 38 5.02 -0.99 16.30
CA VAL A 38 4.86 -1.94 17.41
C VAL A 38 5.57 -1.42 18.67
N LEU A 39 6.74 -0.77 18.53
CA LEU A 39 7.45 -0.17 19.65
C LEU A 39 6.64 0.95 20.30
N ILE A 40 6.10 1.88 19.51
CA ILE A 40 5.22 2.96 20.00
C ILE A 40 4.02 2.35 20.71
N TYR A 41 3.37 1.36 20.10
CA TYR A 41 2.23 0.66 20.71
C TYR A 41 2.59 -0.01 22.04
N CYS A 42 3.74 -0.66 22.13
CA CYS A 42 4.24 -1.28 23.36
C CYS A 42 4.57 -0.24 24.44
N LEU A 43 5.16 0.90 24.07
CA LEU A 43 5.45 2.00 24.98
C LEU A 43 4.18 2.65 25.55
N CYS A 44 3.12 2.74 24.74
CA CYS A 44 1.82 3.23 25.19
C CYS A 44 1.10 2.26 26.16
N GLN A 45 1.55 1.01 26.28
CA GLN A 45 0.97 0.04 27.20
C GLN A 45 1.70 0.00 28.55
N LYS A 46 0.96 0.24 29.63
CA LYS A 46 1.49 0.26 31.01
C LYS A 46 2.06 -1.07 31.54
N ASN A 47 1.73 -2.22 30.92
CA ASN A 47 2.02 -3.56 31.47
C ASN A 47 3.00 -4.42 30.64
N GLN A 48 3.74 -3.83 29.70
CA GLN A 48 4.71 -4.59 28.89
C GLN A 48 6.03 -4.80 29.65
N PRO A 49 6.63 -6.01 29.58
CA PRO A 49 7.89 -6.27 30.27
C PRO A 49 9.01 -5.44 29.64
N LYS A 50 9.82 -4.77 30.48
CA LYS A 50 10.94 -3.91 30.05
C LYS A 50 11.88 -4.60 29.05
N LYS A 51 12.13 -5.91 29.22
CA LYS A 51 12.96 -6.70 28.30
C LYS A 51 12.42 -6.71 26.86
N VAL A 52 11.11 -6.81 26.66
CA VAL A 52 10.49 -6.80 25.33
C VAL A 52 10.63 -5.42 24.68
N ILE A 53 10.42 -4.35 25.45
CA ILE A 53 10.60 -2.97 24.96
C ILE A 53 12.05 -2.75 24.53
N VAL A 54 13.03 -3.19 25.35
CA VAL A 54 14.46 -3.06 25.04
C VAL A 54 14.83 -3.86 23.79
N TYR A 55 14.40 -5.12 23.67
CA TYR A 55 14.68 -5.92 22.48
C TYR A 55 14.06 -5.31 21.23
N LEU A 56 12.80 -4.86 21.32
CA LEU A 56 12.12 -4.25 20.19
C LEU A 56 12.78 -2.93 19.79
N ALA A 57 13.16 -2.09 20.75
CA ALA A 57 13.91 -0.86 20.49
C ALA A 57 15.27 -1.16 19.82
N SER A 58 16.01 -2.15 20.33
CA SER A 58 17.29 -2.56 19.74
C SER A 58 17.13 -3.06 18.30
N ALA A 59 16.06 -3.82 18.04
CA ALA A 59 15.74 -4.31 16.70
C ALA A 59 15.33 -3.17 15.75
N THR A 60 14.51 -2.21 16.22
CA THR A 60 14.14 -1.03 15.43
C THR A 60 15.37 -0.20 15.06
N ILE A 61 16.30 0.01 16.00
CA ILE A 61 17.56 0.73 15.76
C ILE A 61 18.44 -0.05 14.78
N LEU A 62 18.59 -1.36 14.94
CA LEU A 62 19.38 -2.21 14.06
C LEU A 62 18.81 -2.22 12.62
N LEU A 63 17.50 -2.34 12.47
CA LEU A 63 16.84 -2.30 11.17
C LEU A 63 16.96 -0.91 10.54
N GLY A 64 16.75 0.16 11.31
CA GLY A 64 16.90 1.53 10.83
C GLY A 64 18.32 1.83 10.36
N THR A 65 19.33 1.41 11.13
CA THR A 65 20.75 1.53 10.74
C THR A 65 21.06 0.67 9.51
N GLY A 66 20.54 -0.55 9.42
CA GLY A 66 20.66 -1.41 8.23
C GLY A 66 20.07 -0.75 6.97
N VAL A 67 18.89 -0.14 7.07
CA VAL A 67 18.27 0.63 5.96
C VAL A 67 19.16 1.80 5.56
N LEU A 68 19.69 2.55 6.52
CA LEU A 68 20.64 3.65 6.23
C LEU A 68 21.90 3.14 5.52
N CYS A 69 22.46 2.01 5.96
CA CYS A 69 23.61 1.39 5.32
C CYS A 69 23.30 0.97 3.88
N ILE A 70 22.14 0.36 3.62
CA ILE A 70 21.73 -0.05 2.27
C ILE A 70 21.55 1.16 1.36
N VAL A 71 20.89 2.22 1.83
CA VAL A 71 20.68 3.45 1.04
C VAL A 71 22.00 4.17 0.76
N ARG A 72 22.98 4.08 1.67
CA ARG A 72 24.31 4.71 1.54
C ARG A 72 25.37 3.80 0.93
N ALA A 73 25.06 2.54 0.65
CA ALA A 73 25.99 1.62 0.02
C ALA A 73 26.42 2.17 -1.33
N SER A 74 27.71 2.05 -1.65
CA SER A 74 28.29 2.60 -2.88
C SER A 74 27.56 2.10 -4.13
N GLY A 75 27.16 0.83 -4.16
CA GLY A 75 26.33 0.27 -5.23
C GLY A 75 24.96 0.95 -5.37
N SER A 76 24.29 1.22 -4.25
CA SER A 76 22.99 1.92 -4.23
C SER A 76 23.11 3.36 -4.73
N VAL A 77 24.16 4.08 -4.31
CA VAL A 77 24.44 5.45 -4.74
C VAL A 77 24.72 5.51 -6.24
N LEU A 78 25.56 4.60 -6.75
CA LEU A 78 25.86 4.51 -8.18
C LEU A 78 24.62 4.18 -9.00
N ARG A 79 23.80 3.23 -8.54
CA ARG A 79 22.52 2.90 -9.18
C ARG A 79 21.58 4.11 -9.21
N ILE A 80 21.39 4.79 -8.09
CA ILE A 80 20.52 5.98 -8.00
C ILE A 80 21.03 7.07 -8.96
N GLN A 81 22.34 7.30 -9.04
CA GLN A 81 22.92 8.27 -9.97
C GLN A 81 22.68 7.89 -11.43
N GLN A 82 22.82 6.60 -11.78
CA GLN A 82 22.49 6.11 -13.11
C GLN A 82 20.99 6.24 -13.41
N GLU A 83 20.12 5.98 -12.42
CA GLU A 83 18.69 6.14 -12.57
C GLU A 83 18.30 7.61 -12.79
N ILE A 84 18.91 8.55 -12.07
CA ILE A 84 18.76 10.00 -12.32
C ILE A 84 19.22 10.32 -13.74
N ASN A 85 20.44 9.95 -14.11
CA ASN A 85 21.00 10.32 -15.41
C ASN A 85 20.18 9.77 -16.58
N ASN A 86 19.66 8.54 -16.47
CA ASN A 86 18.97 7.86 -17.57
C ASN A 86 17.48 8.17 -17.63
N TRP A 87 16.80 8.32 -16.49
CA TRP A 87 15.33 8.40 -16.44
C TRP A 87 14.81 9.76 -15.97
N LEU A 88 15.56 10.46 -15.12
CA LEU A 88 15.10 11.68 -14.46
C LEU A 88 16.24 12.70 -14.26
N PRO A 89 16.87 13.19 -15.35
CA PRO A 89 18.09 14.00 -15.26
C PRO A 89 17.88 15.33 -14.54
N ASP A 90 16.62 15.77 -14.45
CA ASP A 90 16.19 17.00 -13.81
C ASP A 90 15.71 16.81 -12.36
N MET A 91 15.72 15.59 -11.81
CA MET A 91 15.17 15.30 -10.49
C MET A 91 15.74 16.20 -9.39
N LEU A 92 17.05 16.48 -9.44
CA LEU A 92 17.73 17.29 -8.44
C LEU A 92 17.43 18.79 -8.55
N THR A 93 17.00 19.26 -9.72
CA THR A 93 16.68 20.67 -9.97
C THR A 93 15.20 21.00 -9.75
N VAL A 94 14.32 19.99 -9.76
CA VAL A 94 12.89 20.17 -9.49
C VAL A 94 12.64 20.40 -7.99
N PRO A 95 11.83 21.42 -7.62
CA PRO A 95 11.42 21.67 -6.24
C PRO A 95 10.81 20.44 -5.57
N ILE A 96 11.15 20.21 -4.29
CA ILE A 96 10.68 19.06 -3.49
C ILE A 96 9.16 18.91 -3.55
N ALA A 97 8.40 20.01 -3.51
CA ALA A 97 6.94 19.99 -3.57
C ALA A 97 6.40 19.33 -4.85
N ILE A 98 6.99 19.65 -6.00
CA ILE A 98 6.60 19.08 -7.30
C ILE A 98 6.97 17.60 -7.37
N ARG A 99 8.12 17.22 -6.78
CA ARG A 99 8.52 15.81 -6.68
C ARG A 99 7.54 15.01 -5.83
N ALA A 100 7.13 15.57 -4.68
CA ALA A 100 6.16 14.95 -3.79
C ALA A 100 4.80 14.77 -4.46
N GLU A 101 4.28 15.80 -5.14
CA GLU A 101 3.04 15.71 -5.92
C GLU A 101 3.12 14.64 -7.01
N SER A 102 4.18 14.67 -7.82
CA SER A 102 4.40 13.68 -8.89
C SER A 102 4.48 12.26 -8.32
N SER A 103 5.07 12.10 -7.14
CA SER A 103 5.21 10.80 -6.47
C SER A 103 3.89 10.27 -5.93
N ILE A 104 3.05 11.14 -5.34
CA ILE A 104 1.72 10.75 -4.85
C ILE A 104 0.85 10.25 -6.01
N ARG A 105 0.86 10.97 -7.12
CA ARG A 105 0.10 10.60 -8.32
C ARG A 105 0.61 9.30 -8.91
N TRP A 106 1.93 9.14 -9.03
CA TRP A 106 2.54 7.93 -9.56
C TRP A 106 2.32 6.71 -8.66
N PHE A 107 2.36 6.91 -7.34
CA PHE A 107 1.99 5.88 -6.38
C PHE A 107 0.55 5.41 -6.58
N MET A 108 -0.40 6.36 -6.70
CA MET A 108 -1.80 6.02 -6.95
C MET A 108 -1.98 5.31 -8.29
N ASP A 109 -1.28 5.75 -9.34
CA ASP A 109 -1.34 5.13 -10.67
C ASP A 109 -0.82 3.69 -10.61
N SER A 110 0.32 3.51 -9.96
CA SER A 110 0.91 2.19 -9.71
C SER A 110 0.00 1.26 -8.90
N LEU A 111 -0.67 1.80 -7.89
CA LEU A 111 -1.58 1.00 -7.07
C LEU A 111 -2.85 0.61 -7.84
N ILE A 112 -3.44 1.52 -8.60
CA ILE A 112 -4.72 1.26 -9.30
C ILE A 112 -4.48 0.49 -10.60
N ASN A 113 -3.49 0.87 -11.40
CA ASN A 113 -3.30 0.32 -12.73
C ASN A 113 -2.38 -0.89 -12.78
N HIS A 114 -1.46 -1.02 -11.82
CA HIS A 114 -0.36 -1.98 -11.90
C HIS A 114 -0.39 -3.06 -10.81
N THR A 115 -1.35 -3.03 -9.89
CA THR A 115 -1.60 -4.16 -8.96
C THR A 115 -2.41 -5.31 -9.60
N GLY A 116 -2.74 -5.19 -10.89
CA GLY A 116 -3.47 -6.19 -11.65
C GLY A 116 -4.93 -6.32 -11.20
N ALA A 117 -5.43 -7.56 -11.12
CA ALA A 117 -6.82 -7.85 -10.73
C ALA A 117 -7.06 -7.89 -9.21
N LEU A 118 -6.03 -7.64 -8.38
CA LEU A 118 -6.12 -7.84 -6.94
C LEU A 118 -7.16 -6.94 -6.26
N LEU A 119 -7.21 -5.64 -6.60
CA LEU A 119 -8.20 -4.72 -6.05
C LEU A 119 -9.62 -5.10 -6.46
N LEU A 120 -9.82 -5.50 -7.72
CA LEU A 120 -11.09 -6.00 -8.22
C LEU A 120 -11.56 -7.23 -7.43
N ILE A 121 -10.68 -8.21 -7.22
CA ILE A 121 -10.98 -9.42 -6.44
C ILE A 121 -11.36 -9.05 -5.00
N ILE A 122 -10.62 -8.13 -4.36
CA ILE A 122 -10.90 -7.65 -3.01
C ILE A 122 -12.30 -7.03 -2.94
N TRP A 123 -12.65 -6.13 -3.86
CA TRP A 123 -13.97 -5.49 -3.87
C TRP A 123 -15.11 -6.48 -4.15
N CYS A 124 -14.92 -7.43 -5.06
CA CYS A 124 -15.91 -8.50 -5.30
C CYS A 124 -16.13 -9.36 -4.05
N LEU A 125 -15.05 -9.81 -3.39
CA LEU A 125 -15.15 -10.59 -2.16
C LEU A 125 -15.82 -9.80 -1.04
N LEU A 126 -15.44 -8.53 -0.85
CA LEU A 126 -16.05 -7.65 0.14
C LEU A 126 -17.54 -7.44 -0.14
N CYS A 127 -17.94 -7.22 -1.39
CA CYS A 127 -19.34 -7.09 -1.78
C CYS A 127 -20.15 -8.31 -1.33
N VAL A 128 -19.70 -9.52 -1.69
CA VAL A 128 -20.37 -10.77 -1.33
C VAL A 128 -20.42 -10.97 0.19
N ILE A 129 -19.30 -10.77 0.88
CA ILE A 129 -19.21 -10.93 2.34
C ILE A 129 -20.15 -9.97 3.06
N LEU A 130 -20.10 -8.68 2.71
CA LEU A 130 -20.91 -7.65 3.35
C LEU A 130 -22.39 -7.81 3.04
N TRP A 131 -22.73 -8.28 1.84
CA TRP A 131 -24.10 -8.63 1.48
C TRP A 131 -24.65 -9.75 2.38
N ARG A 132 -23.88 -10.84 2.56
CA ARG A 132 -24.25 -11.94 3.49
C ARG A 132 -24.39 -11.46 4.93
N GLN A 133 -23.57 -10.49 5.35
CA GLN A 133 -23.64 -9.87 6.67
C GLN A 133 -24.73 -8.78 6.79
N ARG A 134 -25.58 -8.61 5.77
CA ARG A 134 -26.65 -7.60 5.71
C ARG A 134 -26.15 -6.15 5.82
N LYS A 135 -24.90 -5.88 5.46
CA LYS A 135 -24.29 -4.54 5.44
C LYS A 135 -24.42 -3.91 4.05
N MET A 136 -25.67 -3.70 3.63
CA MET A 136 -26.03 -3.34 2.25
C MET A 136 -25.30 -2.11 1.71
N ILE A 137 -25.16 -1.04 2.52
CA ILE A 137 -24.52 0.21 2.07
C ILE A 137 -23.07 -0.05 1.63
N LEU A 138 -22.25 -0.70 2.47
CA LEU A 138 -20.85 -0.98 2.14
C LEU A 138 -20.72 -2.04 1.04
N ALA A 139 -21.67 -3.00 0.97
CA ALA A 139 -21.71 -3.97 -0.12
C ALA A 139 -21.94 -3.29 -1.48
N ILE A 140 -22.89 -2.35 -1.54
CA ILE A 140 -23.15 -1.55 -2.75
C ILE A 140 -21.92 -0.74 -3.13
N PHE A 141 -21.27 -0.06 -2.18
CA PHE A 141 -20.03 0.68 -2.47
C PHE A 141 -18.93 -0.23 -3.03
N ALA A 142 -18.69 -1.39 -2.41
CA ALA A 142 -17.70 -2.34 -2.90
C ALA A 142 -18.06 -2.84 -4.32
N GLY A 143 -19.34 -3.12 -4.59
CA GLY A 143 -19.84 -3.47 -5.92
C GLY A 143 -19.65 -2.35 -6.95
N CYS A 144 -19.94 -1.11 -6.59
CA CYS A 144 -19.74 0.06 -7.47
C CYS A 144 -18.26 0.25 -7.81
N PHE A 145 -17.35 0.15 -6.83
CA PHE A 145 -15.91 0.26 -7.11
C PHE A 145 -15.41 -0.89 -8.00
N ALA A 146 -15.84 -2.12 -7.74
CA ALA A 146 -15.54 -3.26 -8.61
C ALA A 146 -16.05 -3.02 -10.04
N GLY A 147 -17.28 -2.54 -10.19
CA GLY A 147 -17.89 -2.22 -11.49
C GLY A 147 -17.14 -1.13 -12.24
N ILE A 148 -16.82 -0.01 -11.60
CA ILE A 148 -16.07 1.11 -12.20
C ILE A 148 -14.65 0.65 -12.59
N PHE A 149 -13.99 -0.14 -11.75
CA PHE A 149 -12.66 -0.67 -12.05
C PHE A 149 -12.68 -1.65 -13.21
N LEU A 150 -13.68 -2.54 -13.26
CA LEU A 150 -13.89 -3.44 -14.39
C LEU A 150 -14.14 -2.62 -15.66
N LEU A 151 -15.05 -1.63 -15.61
CA LEU A 151 -15.34 -0.71 -16.70
C LEU A 151 -14.05 -0.03 -17.23
N ALA A 152 -13.14 0.33 -16.33
CA ALA A 152 -11.86 0.93 -16.69
C ALA A 152 -10.87 -0.04 -17.34
N LYS A 153 -10.94 -1.34 -17.03
CA LYS A 153 -9.97 -2.34 -17.50
C LYS A 153 -10.45 -3.19 -18.67
N THR A 154 -11.74 -3.52 -18.72
CA THR A 154 -12.30 -4.38 -19.76
C THR A 154 -12.65 -3.61 -21.02
N ILE A 155 -12.59 -2.29 -20.97
CA ILE A 155 -13.21 -1.50 -22.02
C ILE A 155 -12.24 -0.55 -22.70
N GLY A 156 -11.75 -1.01 -23.86
CA GLY A 156 -11.54 -0.12 -24.99
C GLY A 156 -12.92 0.34 -25.48
N LEU A 157 -13.52 1.31 -24.77
CA LEU A 157 -14.85 1.79 -25.14
C LEU A 157 -14.74 2.50 -26.47
N ASP A 158 -15.77 2.26 -27.27
CA ASP A 158 -16.07 3.00 -28.48
C ASP A 158 -15.71 4.47 -28.28
N VAL A 159 -15.00 5.04 -29.26
CA VAL A 159 -14.33 6.35 -29.15
C VAL A 159 -15.31 7.42 -28.66
N GLU A 160 -16.59 7.29 -29.02
CA GLU A 160 -17.71 8.15 -28.61
C GLU A 160 -18.01 8.12 -27.10
N PHE A 161 -17.98 6.96 -26.44
CA PHE A 161 -18.25 6.89 -25.01
C PHE A 161 -17.05 7.39 -24.18
N MET A 162 -15.83 7.19 -24.68
CA MET A 162 -14.64 7.79 -24.09
C MET A 162 -14.64 9.31 -24.23
N LEU A 163 -15.12 9.84 -25.36
CA LEU A 163 -15.34 11.27 -25.56
C LEU A 163 -16.43 11.80 -24.61
N LEU A 164 -17.55 11.10 -24.45
CA LEU A 164 -18.62 11.46 -23.51
C LEU A 164 -18.14 11.49 -22.05
N LEU A 165 -17.40 10.46 -21.62
CA LEU A 165 -16.81 10.43 -20.27
C LEU A 165 -15.76 11.54 -20.08
N ARG A 166 -15.02 11.89 -21.15
CA ARG A 166 -14.03 12.97 -21.11
C ARG A 166 -14.71 14.34 -21.01
N GLU A 167 -15.80 14.56 -21.72
CA GLU A 167 -16.63 15.78 -21.58
C GLU A 167 -17.22 15.92 -20.18
N LEU A 168 -17.62 14.82 -19.57
CA LEU A 168 -18.11 14.80 -18.18
C LEU A 168 -16.98 14.81 -17.13
N HIS A 169 -15.72 14.96 -17.53
CA HIS A 169 -14.50 14.90 -16.69
C HIS A 169 -14.24 13.56 -15.98
N PHE A 170 -15.10 12.54 -16.14
CA PHE A 170 -14.94 11.21 -15.56
C PHE A 170 -13.90 10.34 -16.28
N GLY A 171 -13.54 10.68 -17.52
CA GLY A 171 -12.54 9.94 -18.30
C GLY A 171 -11.17 9.84 -17.61
N GLY A 172 -10.82 10.82 -16.77
CA GLY A 172 -9.59 10.81 -15.99
C GLY A 172 -9.60 9.84 -14.80
N ILE A 173 -10.77 9.45 -14.27
CA ILE A 173 -10.88 8.44 -13.21
C ILE A 173 -10.60 7.04 -13.76
N VAL A 174 -11.12 6.80 -14.96
CA VAL A 174 -11.06 5.53 -15.70
C VAL A 174 -9.70 5.34 -16.37
N ASN A 175 -9.12 6.39 -16.97
CA ASN A 175 -7.80 6.39 -17.63
C ASN A 175 -6.78 7.21 -16.84
N PHE A 176 -6.73 7.01 -15.53
CA PHE A 176 -5.77 7.70 -14.69
C PHE A 176 -4.36 7.18 -15.00
N HIS A 177 -3.48 8.04 -15.52
CA HIS A 177 -2.06 7.75 -15.66
C HIS A 177 -1.24 8.93 -15.19
N ALA A 178 -0.21 8.67 -14.39
CA ALA A 178 0.64 9.69 -13.81
C ALA A 178 2.00 9.70 -14.49
N SER A 179 2.50 10.88 -14.79
CA SER A 179 3.82 11.09 -15.40
C SER A 179 4.66 12.05 -14.57
N TRP A 180 5.98 11.92 -14.70
CA TRP A 180 6.94 12.84 -14.09
C TRP A 180 6.71 14.27 -14.59
N ARG A 181 6.85 15.27 -13.70
CA ARG A 181 6.71 16.71 -14.01
C ARG A 181 5.35 17.18 -14.49
N TYR A 182 4.35 16.31 -14.56
CA TYR A 182 3.01 16.73 -14.93
C TYR A 182 2.26 17.32 -13.74
N VAL A 183 2.50 18.61 -13.48
CA VAL A 183 1.72 19.42 -12.53
C VAL A 183 0.54 19.99 -13.31
N GLY A 184 -0.58 19.27 -13.34
CA GLY A 184 -1.80 19.81 -13.93
C GLY A 184 -2.65 20.52 -12.89
N GLY A 185 -3.62 21.30 -13.36
CA GLY A 185 -4.58 21.95 -12.46
C GLY A 185 -5.40 20.96 -11.63
N PHE A 186 -6.28 21.49 -10.76
CA PHE A 186 -7.09 20.73 -9.81
C PHE A 186 -7.80 19.48 -10.38
N THR A 187 -8.17 19.52 -11.67
CA THR A 187 -8.82 18.39 -12.36
C THR A 187 -8.01 17.10 -12.34
N GLN A 188 -6.67 17.19 -12.29
CA GLN A 188 -5.78 16.03 -12.22
C GLN A 188 -5.77 15.34 -10.85
N TRP A 189 -6.26 16.02 -9.82
CA TRP A 189 -6.41 15.48 -8.47
C TRP A 189 -7.72 14.73 -8.29
N ILE A 190 -8.70 14.89 -9.17
CA ILE A 190 -10.00 14.21 -9.09
C ILE A 190 -9.83 12.68 -9.04
N PRO A 191 -9.03 12.03 -9.93
CA PRO A 191 -8.82 10.58 -9.87
C PRO A 191 -8.12 10.14 -8.59
N VAL A 192 -7.11 10.91 -8.15
CA VAL A 192 -6.38 10.65 -6.91
C VAL A 192 -7.32 10.68 -5.71
N LEU A 193 -8.17 11.70 -5.61
CA LEU A 193 -9.15 11.85 -4.53
C LEU A 193 -10.20 10.75 -4.58
N PHE A 194 -10.72 10.42 -5.77
CA PHE A 194 -11.68 9.35 -5.97
C PHE A 194 -11.12 7.99 -5.52
N TRP A 195 -9.94 7.61 -6.01
CA TRP A 195 -9.32 6.34 -5.66
C TRP A 195 -8.84 6.32 -4.20
N SER A 196 -8.41 7.45 -3.64
CA SER A 196 -8.14 7.56 -2.20
C SER A 196 -9.39 7.29 -1.36
N CYS A 197 -10.54 7.85 -1.76
CA CYS A 197 -11.82 7.56 -1.11
C CYS A 197 -12.17 6.07 -1.22
N ALA A 198 -12.00 5.47 -2.40
CA ALA A 198 -12.22 4.03 -2.60
C ALA A 198 -11.34 3.18 -1.68
N LEU A 199 -10.06 3.51 -1.54
CA LEU A 199 -9.13 2.80 -0.66
C LEU A 199 -9.50 2.95 0.83
N VAL A 200 -9.87 4.16 1.27
CA VAL A 200 -10.34 4.39 2.65
C VAL A 200 -11.61 3.58 2.93
N MET A 201 -12.56 3.58 1.99
CA MET A 201 -13.77 2.77 2.08
C MET A 201 -13.47 1.27 2.05
N THR A 202 -12.43 0.84 1.33
CA THR A 202 -11.96 -0.55 1.33
C THR A 202 -11.45 -0.95 2.71
N VAL A 203 -10.67 -0.08 3.36
CA VAL A 203 -10.20 -0.32 4.74
C VAL A 203 -11.38 -0.43 5.71
N ALA A 204 -12.37 0.46 5.60
CA ALA A 204 -13.58 0.40 6.40
C ALA A 204 -14.38 -0.89 6.14
N ALA A 205 -14.55 -1.27 4.87
CA ALA A 205 -15.21 -2.50 4.45
C ALA A 205 -14.53 -3.75 5.00
N ILE A 206 -13.19 -3.85 4.89
CA ILE A 206 -12.40 -4.91 5.51
C ILE A 206 -12.62 -4.91 7.02
N ALA A 207 -12.51 -3.77 7.70
CA ALA A 207 -12.70 -3.71 9.15
C ALA A 207 -14.10 -4.19 9.58
N THR A 208 -15.14 -3.91 8.78
CA THR A 208 -16.51 -4.38 9.05
C THR A 208 -16.75 -5.84 8.68
N ALA A 209 -16.06 -6.37 7.66
CA ALA A 209 -16.24 -7.75 7.18
C ALA A 209 -15.77 -8.79 8.21
N PHE A 210 -14.89 -8.40 9.13
CA PHE A 210 -14.35 -9.28 10.17
C PHE A 210 -14.96 -8.96 11.54
N ASP A 211 -15.57 -9.96 12.18
CA ASP A 211 -16.16 -9.84 13.53
C ASP A 211 -15.11 -9.53 14.60
N VAL A 212 -15.57 -9.15 15.80
CA VAL A 212 -14.72 -8.86 16.97
C VAL A 212 -13.68 -9.96 17.26
N LYS A 213 -14.04 -11.24 17.04
CA LYS A 213 -13.14 -12.38 17.22
C LYS A 213 -12.09 -12.51 16.10
N SER A 214 -12.37 -12.01 14.90
CA SER A 214 -11.51 -12.07 13.71
C SER A 214 -10.83 -10.72 13.39
N ARG A 215 -11.07 -9.70 14.22
CA ARG A 215 -10.55 -8.34 14.07
C ARG A 215 -9.03 -8.26 14.05
N GLN A 216 -8.34 -9.24 14.65
CA GLN A 216 -6.89 -9.38 14.54
C GLN A 216 -6.44 -9.72 13.11
N LYS A 217 -7.16 -10.58 12.39
CA LYS A 217 -6.87 -10.91 10.98
C LYS A 217 -7.07 -9.67 10.10
N ALA A 218 -8.17 -8.94 10.30
CA ALA A 218 -8.42 -7.67 9.61
C ALA A 218 -7.36 -6.61 9.91
N ALA A 219 -6.95 -6.47 11.17
CA ALA A 219 -5.91 -5.53 11.56
C ALA A 219 -4.57 -5.86 10.88
N ILE A 220 -4.21 -7.14 10.75
CA ILE A 220 -3.01 -7.57 10.02
C ILE A 220 -3.09 -7.18 8.54
N GLY A 221 -4.23 -7.44 7.88
CA GLY A 221 -4.44 -7.08 6.48
C GLY A 221 -4.40 -5.57 6.22
N ILE A 222 -5.12 -4.79 7.03
CA ILE A 222 -5.18 -3.33 6.93
C ILE A 222 -3.81 -2.70 7.22
N MET A 223 -3.14 -3.16 8.27
CA MET A 223 -1.81 -2.68 8.64
C MET A 223 -0.80 -3.01 7.55
N GLY A 224 -0.86 -4.21 6.97
CA GLY A 224 -0.03 -4.59 5.83
C GLY A 224 -0.20 -3.65 4.63
N CYS A 225 -1.44 -3.40 4.20
CA CYS A 225 -1.72 -2.47 3.10
C CYS A 225 -1.23 -1.04 3.39
N PHE A 226 -1.45 -0.54 4.61
CA PHE A 226 -0.98 0.78 5.01
C PHE A 226 0.55 0.88 4.99
N LEU A 227 1.25 -0.14 5.48
CA LEU A 227 2.71 -0.17 5.49
C LEU A 227 3.32 -0.32 4.10
N ALA A 228 2.70 -1.09 3.20
CA ALA A 228 3.09 -1.10 1.79
C ALA A 228 2.89 0.27 1.15
N ALA A 229 1.77 0.94 1.43
CA ALA A 229 1.51 2.28 0.91
C ALA A 229 2.57 3.27 1.41
N VAL A 230 2.90 3.26 2.71
CA VAL A 230 3.93 4.14 3.28
C VAL A 230 5.31 3.80 2.73
N ALA A 231 5.71 2.54 2.62
CA ALA A 231 7.04 2.19 2.09
C ALA A 231 7.19 2.50 0.60
N THR A 232 6.12 2.32 -0.16
CA THR A 232 6.10 2.75 -1.56
C THR A 232 6.15 4.28 -1.62
N ALA A 233 5.42 4.98 -0.75
CA ALA A 233 5.50 6.44 -0.63
C ALA A 233 6.88 6.92 -0.14
N MET A 234 7.61 6.17 0.69
CA MET A 234 8.97 6.53 1.11
C MET A 234 9.99 6.50 -0.03
N LEU A 235 9.63 5.93 -1.19
CA LEU A 235 10.40 6.04 -2.42
C LEU A 235 10.12 7.32 -3.21
N TRP A 236 9.24 8.23 -2.73
CA TRP A 236 8.96 9.56 -3.31
C TRP A 236 10.18 10.45 -3.58
N ALA A 237 11.30 10.16 -2.92
CA ALA A 237 12.56 10.87 -3.08
C ALA A 237 13.57 10.09 -3.92
N SER A 238 13.19 8.92 -4.44
CA SER A 238 14.08 8.05 -5.20
C SER A 238 13.68 8.00 -6.68
N PRO A 239 14.64 8.18 -7.61
CA PRO A 239 14.39 7.99 -9.04
C PRO A 239 13.94 6.55 -9.33
N THR A 240 14.25 5.60 -8.44
CA THR A 240 13.89 4.19 -8.54
C THR A 240 12.39 3.99 -8.68
N MET A 241 11.57 4.86 -8.08
CA MET A 241 10.11 4.82 -8.24
C MET A 241 9.73 4.86 -9.72
N TYR A 242 10.37 5.74 -10.49
CA TYR A 242 10.09 5.96 -11.91
C TYR A 242 10.91 5.04 -12.82
N ALA A 243 12.18 4.79 -12.47
CA ALA A 243 13.11 4.00 -13.27
C ALA A 243 12.85 2.49 -13.18
N SER A 244 12.51 1.98 -11.99
CA SER A 244 12.27 0.55 -11.78
C SER A 244 10.82 0.13 -12.03
N GLY A 245 9.94 1.09 -12.32
CA GLY A 245 8.55 0.87 -12.72
C GLY A 245 7.78 -0.02 -11.73
N TYR A 246 7.01 -0.97 -12.25
CA TYR A 246 6.09 -1.79 -11.46
C TYR A 246 6.76 -2.75 -10.46
N ARG A 247 8.09 -2.90 -10.50
CA ARG A 247 8.82 -3.66 -9.46
C ARG A 247 8.64 -3.01 -8.09
N VAL A 248 8.40 -1.70 -8.07
CA VAL A 248 8.22 -0.91 -6.85
C VAL A 248 6.92 -1.24 -6.12
N VAL A 249 5.93 -1.85 -6.79
CA VAL A 249 4.68 -2.30 -6.16
C VAL A 249 4.68 -3.80 -5.83
N TYR A 250 5.78 -4.51 -6.03
CA TYR A 250 5.85 -5.96 -5.79
C TYR A 250 5.45 -6.33 -4.35
N VAL A 251 6.00 -5.62 -3.36
CA VAL A 251 5.66 -5.89 -1.95
C VAL A 251 4.21 -5.53 -1.64
N ALA A 252 3.69 -4.45 -2.24
CA ALA A 252 2.27 -4.09 -2.11
C ALA A 252 1.36 -5.19 -2.68
N SER A 253 1.70 -5.76 -3.83
CA SER A 253 0.96 -6.87 -4.46
C SER A 253 0.95 -8.13 -3.58
N LEU A 254 2.06 -8.46 -2.91
CA LEU A 254 2.11 -9.59 -1.97
C LEU A 254 1.19 -9.37 -0.76
N LEU A 255 1.14 -8.15 -0.21
CA LEU A 255 0.26 -7.83 0.91
C LEU A 255 -1.22 -7.80 0.50
N LEU A 256 -1.53 -7.30 -0.69
CA LEU A 256 -2.88 -7.39 -1.26
C LEU A 256 -3.30 -8.85 -1.47
N MET A 257 -2.39 -9.72 -1.91
CA MET A 257 -2.65 -11.16 -2.03
C MET A 257 -2.95 -11.80 -0.67
N LEU A 258 -2.22 -11.43 0.38
CA LEU A 258 -2.54 -11.86 1.75
C LEU A 258 -3.94 -11.41 2.17
N VAL A 259 -4.35 -10.17 1.85
CA VAL A 259 -5.70 -9.69 2.11
C VAL A 259 -6.75 -10.52 1.38
N VAL A 260 -6.53 -10.86 0.11
CA VAL A 260 -7.42 -11.75 -0.66
C VAL A 260 -7.59 -13.10 0.05
N LEU A 261 -6.48 -13.73 0.47
CA LEU A 261 -6.53 -15.02 1.18
C LEU A 261 -7.31 -14.92 2.50
N LEU A 262 -7.13 -13.84 3.26
CA LEU A 262 -7.88 -13.59 4.50
C LEU A 262 -9.38 -13.43 4.23
N LEU A 263 -9.75 -12.73 3.16
CA LEU A 263 -11.15 -12.54 2.75
C LEU A 263 -11.79 -13.85 2.27
N ILE A 264 -11.08 -14.67 1.51
CA ILE A 264 -11.55 -16.01 1.11
C ILE A 264 -11.82 -16.86 2.34
N GLY A 265 -10.88 -16.90 3.29
CA GLY A 265 -11.06 -17.61 4.56
C GLY A 265 -12.29 -17.10 5.33
N ARG A 266 -12.51 -15.77 5.33
CA ARG A 266 -13.69 -15.18 5.97
C ARG A 266 -15.00 -15.54 5.26
N LEU A 267 -15.00 -15.57 3.93
CA LEU A 267 -16.16 -15.98 3.15
C LEU A 267 -16.53 -17.44 3.44
N ALA A 268 -15.55 -18.32 3.62
CA ALA A 268 -15.77 -19.72 3.99
C ALA A 268 -16.35 -19.89 5.41
N GLU A 269 -16.01 -19.00 6.35
CA GLU A 269 -16.59 -18.99 7.70
C GLU A 269 -18.07 -18.57 7.71
N LEU A 270 -18.52 -17.81 6.71
CA LEU A 270 -19.90 -17.37 6.57
C LEU A 270 -20.71 -18.48 5.90
N LYS A 271 -21.38 -19.31 6.74
CA LYS A 271 -22.35 -20.31 6.28
C LYS A 271 -23.36 -19.65 5.32
N PRO A 272 -23.81 -20.38 4.27
CA PRO A 272 -24.75 -19.87 3.28
C PRO A 272 -26.06 -19.38 3.90
#